data_AF-X1JQ82-F1
#
_entry.id   AF-X1JQ82-F1
#
_cell.length_a   1.000
_cell.length_b   1.000
_cell.length_c   1.000
_cell.angle_alpha   90.00
_cell.angle_beta   90.00
_cell.angle_gamma   90.00
#
_symmetry.space_group_name_H-M   'P 1'
#
loop_
_entity.id
_entity.type
_entity.pdbx_description
1 polymer ?
#
loop_
_entity_poly.entity_id
_entity_poly.type
_entity_poly.pdbx_seq_one_letter_code
_entity_poly.pdbx_strand_id
1 'polypeptide(L)'
;MKHSLTCCKAIGKKTKTKVNTNIGTSTDCADVDHELKKLRVAIEAGTDAVMDLSTAGDLDKIRGSILRACPLPLGTVPIYQAAIESIAEE
;
A
#
# COMPACT_ATOMS: atom_id res chain seq x y z
N MET A 1 6.93 -6.94 10.27
CA MET A 1 7.88 -5.81 10.10
C MET A 1 7.28 -4.57 10.74
N LYS A 2 8.04 -3.76 11.48
CA LYS A 2 7.54 -2.46 12.01
C LYS A 2 7.83 -1.36 11.01
N HIS A 3 6.88 -0.44 10.81
CA HIS A 3 7.05 0.66 9.88
C HIS A 3 7.95 1.77 10.45
N SER A 4 8.79 2.38 9.61
CA SER A 4 9.57 3.57 9.95
C SER A 4 9.06 4.76 9.14
N LEU A 5 8.16 5.54 9.74
CA LEU A 5 7.59 6.73 9.12
C LEU A 5 8.61 7.87 9.13
N THR A 6 9.28 8.10 8.00
CA THR A 6 10.20 9.22 7.84
C THR A 6 9.47 10.53 7.52
N CYS A 7 8.22 10.47 7.04
CA CYS A 7 7.35 11.62 6.83
C CYS A 7 6.01 11.45 7.55
N CYS A 8 5.95 11.83 8.83
CA CYS A 8 4.73 11.78 9.62
C CYS A 8 3.66 12.76 9.14
N LYS A 9 2.41 12.30 9.10
CA LYS A 9 1.25 13.11 8.71
C LYS A 9 0.17 13.06 9.80
N ALA A 10 -0.28 14.22 10.25
CA ALA A 10 -1.49 14.32 11.09
C ALA A 10 -2.74 14.32 10.20
N ILE A 11 -3.78 13.59 10.60
CA ILE A 11 -5.08 13.51 9.92
C ILE A 11 -6.16 13.89 10.93
N GLY A 12 -6.96 14.91 10.62
CA GLY A 12 -8.06 15.34 11.47
C GLY A 12 -8.43 16.81 11.28
N LYS A 13 -9.47 17.25 12.00
CA LYS A 13 -9.85 18.66 12.06
C LYS A 13 -8.67 19.52 12.52
N LYS A 14 -8.57 20.76 12.02
CA LYS A 14 -7.46 21.71 12.27
C LYS A 14 -6.10 21.29 11.67
N THR A 15 -6.08 20.32 10.75
CA THR A 15 -4.91 20.00 9.91
C THR A 15 -5.22 20.33 8.44
N LYS A 16 -4.20 20.34 7.57
CA LYS A 16 -4.44 20.46 6.11
C LYS A 16 -5.24 19.26 5.61
N THR A 17 -6.12 19.45 4.63
CA THR A 17 -6.78 18.35 3.92
C THR A 17 -5.74 17.39 3.36
N LYS A 18 -5.97 16.07 3.54
CA LYS A 18 -5.05 15.02 3.13
C LYS A 18 -5.64 14.17 2.02
N VAL A 19 -4.78 13.65 1.15
CA VAL A 19 -5.18 12.77 0.05
C VAL A 19 -4.49 11.42 0.19
N ASN A 20 -5.25 10.35 -0.04
CA ASN A 20 -4.75 8.98 -0.08
C ASN A 20 -4.68 8.47 -1.53
N THR A 21 -3.62 7.74 -1.86
CA THR A 21 -3.51 7.05 -3.15
C THR A 21 -3.60 5.54 -2.96
N ASN A 22 -4.49 4.89 -3.69
CA ASN A 22 -4.57 3.43 -3.72
C ASN A 22 -3.62 2.88 -4.79
N ILE A 23 -2.82 1.90 -4.39
CA ILE A 23 -2.02 1.03 -5.26
C ILE A 23 -2.38 -0.43 -4.96
N GLY A 24 -1.76 -1.36 -5.66
CA GLY A 24 -1.99 -2.78 -5.46
C GLY A 24 -2.01 -3.55 -6.77
N THR A 25 -1.73 -4.85 -6.66
CA THR A 25 -1.79 -5.83 -7.74
C THR A 25 -3.18 -6.45 -7.88
N SER A 26 -3.46 -7.00 -9.06
CA SER A 26 -4.64 -7.81 -9.33
C SER A 26 -4.27 -9.07 -10.12
N THR A 27 -5.23 -9.96 -10.37
CA THR A 27 -5.02 -11.16 -11.18
C THR A 27 -4.51 -10.86 -12.59
N ASP A 28 -4.83 -9.68 -13.11
CA ASP A 28 -4.43 -9.25 -14.46
C ASP A 28 -3.00 -8.67 -14.48
N CYS A 29 -2.52 -8.15 -13.36
CA CYS A 29 -1.20 -7.55 -13.24
C CYS A 29 -0.65 -7.66 -11.82
N ALA A 30 0.30 -8.57 -11.64
CA ALA A 30 0.99 -8.82 -10.37
C ALA A 30 2.49 -8.60 -10.51
N ASP A 31 2.90 -7.32 -10.55
CA ASP A 31 4.30 -6.91 -10.71
C ASP A 31 4.71 -5.94 -9.59
N VAL A 32 5.65 -6.37 -8.74
CA VAL A 32 6.18 -5.59 -7.61
C VAL A 32 6.86 -4.30 -8.09
N ASP A 33 7.61 -4.35 -9.20
CA ASP A 33 8.34 -3.17 -9.69
C ASP A 33 7.37 -2.12 -10.23
N HIS A 34 6.25 -2.58 -10.80
CA HIS A 34 5.15 -1.71 -11.19
C HIS A 34 4.50 -1.02 -9.97
N GLU A 35 4.27 -1.76 -8.88
CA GLU A 35 3.75 -1.18 -7.63
C GLU A 35 4.71 -0.15 -7.01
N LEU A 36 6.02 -0.44 -7.01
CA LEU A 36 7.03 0.49 -6.52
C LEU A 36 7.09 1.76 -7.40
N LYS A 37 6.90 1.63 -8.71
CA LYS A 37 6.79 2.78 -9.61
C LYS A 37 5.55 3.61 -9.30
N LYS A 38 4.38 2.98 -9.08
CA LYS A 38 3.15 3.69 -8.67
C LYS A 38 3.34 4.43 -7.35
N LEU A 39 3.98 3.78 -6.37
CA LEU A 39 4.33 4.41 -5.09
C LEU A 39 5.20 5.65 -5.29
N ARG A 40 6.28 5.57 -6.09
CA ARG A 40 7.16 6.71 -6.39
C ARG A 40 6.37 7.88 -7.00
N VAL A 41 5.54 7.60 -8.02
CA VAL A 41 4.72 8.61 -8.69
C VAL A 41 3.73 9.26 -7.71
N ALA A 42 3.10 8.47 -6.83
CA ALA A 42 2.17 8.99 -5.84
C ALA A 42 2.85 9.94 -4.84
N ILE A 43 4.07 9.60 -4.40
CA ILE A 43 4.88 10.45 -3.51
C ILE A 43 5.26 11.75 -4.23
N GLU A 44 5.72 11.68 -5.48
CA GLU A 44 6.08 12.85 -6.30
C GLU A 44 4.88 13.76 -6.56
N ALA A 45 3.69 13.20 -6.70
CA ALA A 45 2.43 13.93 -6.84
C ALA A 45 1.92 14.55 -5.51
N GLY A 46 2.61 14.32 -4.40
CA GLY A 46 2.29 14.93 -3.10
C GLY A 46 1.23 14.20 -2.29
N THR A 47 1.08 12.88 -2.46
CA THR A 47 0.17 12.07 -1.63
C THR A 47 0.53 12.15 -0.14
N ASP A 48 -0.47 12.04 0.74
CA ASP A 48 -0.27 12.07 2.19
C ASP A 48 -0.32 10.68 2.83
N ALA A 49 -0.97 9.72 2.19
CA ALA A 49 -1.05 8.33 2.62
C ALA A 49 -1.18 7.43 1.41
N VAL A 50 -0.78 6.18 1.57
CA VAL A 50 -0.91 5.16 0.54
C VAL A 50 -1.67 3.98 1.13
N MET A 51 -2.49 3.32 0.32
CA MET A 51 -3.08 2.04 0.66
C MET A 51 -2.67 0.98 -0.37
N ASP A 52 -2.15 -0.13 0.14
CA ASP A 52 -1.93 -1.35 -0.65
C ASP A 52 -3.23 -2.18 -0.63
N LEU A 53 -3.87 -2.25 -1.80
CA LEU A 53 -5.09 -3.00 -2.06
C LEU A 53 -4.85 -4.24 -2.92
N SER A 54 -3.63 -4.79 -2.88
CA SER A 54 -3.25 -5.98 -3.65
C SER A 54 -4.16 -7.17 -3.38
N THR A 55 -4.60 -7.85 -4.46
CA THR A 55 -5.47 -9.04 -4.41
C THR A 55 -4.90 -10.24 -5.17
N ALA A 56 -3.69 -10.17 -5.71
CA ALA A 56 -3.05 -11.31 -6.37
C ALA A 56 -1.51 -11.26 -6.31
N GLY A 57 -0.88 -12.40 -6.57
CA GLY A 57 0.56 -12.59 -6.44
C GLY A 57 0.99 -12.85 -4.99
N ASP A 58 2.29 -12.75 -4.74
CA ASP A 58 2.86 -12.91 -3.39
C ASP A 58 2.61 -11.64 -2.57
N LEU A 59 1.46 -11.60 -1.90
CA LEU A 59 0.97 -10.43 -1.15
C LEU A 59 1.95 -9.98 -0.06
N ASP A 60 2.59 -10.93 0.63
CA ASP A 60 3.57 -10.64 1.68
C ASP A 60 4.83 -9.99 1.11
N LYS A 61 5.34 -10.49 -0.01
CA LYS A 61 6.50 -9.91 -0.70
C LYS A 61 6.18 -8.54 -1.30
N ILE A 62 5.03 -8.39 -1.96
CA ILE A 62 4.57 -7.13 -2.54
C ILE A 62 4.47 -6.08 -1.44
N ARG A 63 3.70 -6.35 -0.40
CA ARG A 63 3.48 -5.41 0.70
C ARG A 63 4.76 -5.12 1.47
N GLY A 64 5.58 -6.13 1.72
CA GLY A 64 6.88 -5.95 2.37
C GLY A 64 7.80 -5.02 1.58
N SER A 65 7.75 -5.07 0.25
CA SER A 65 8.53 -4.19 -0.62
C SER A 65 8.01 -2.76 -0.62
N ILE A 66 6.69 -2.58 -0.71
CA ILE A 66 6.03 -1.27 -0.58
C ILE A 66 6.32 -0.65 0.78
N LEU A 67 6.19 -1.41 1.87
CA LEU A 67 6.42 -0.92 3.24
C LEU A 67 7.85 -0.41 3.44
N ARG A 68 8.85 -1.09 2.89
CA ARG A 68 10.26 -0.65 2.95
C ARG A 68 10.53 0.62 2.16
N ALA A 69 9.83 0.83 1.05
CA ALA A 69 10.02 1.98 0.16
C ALA A 69 9.15 3.19 0.54
N CYS A 70 8.07 3.01 1.31
CA CYS A 70 7.09 4.04 1.60
C CYS A 70 7.50 4.90 2.81
N PRO A 71 7.73 6.22 2.67
CA PRO A 71 8.03 7.09 3.82
C PRO A 71 6.77 7.56 4.57
N LEU A 72 5.58 7.27 4.03
CA LEU A 72 4.27 7.77 4.46
C LEU A 72 3.48 6.67 5.20
N PRO A 73 2.36 7.03 5.85
CA PRO A 73 1.40 6.05 6.33
C PRO A 73 0.98 5.09 5.22
N LEU A 74 1.12 3.78 5.48
CA LEU A 74 0.69 2.71 4.59
C LEU A 74 -0.48 1.96 5.23
N GLY A 75 -1.63 1.95 4.57
CA GLY A 75 -2.81 1.19 4.96
C GLY A 75 -3.03 -0.05 4.11
N THR A 76 -3.90 -0.94 4.57
CA THR A 76 -4.32 -2.17 3.89
C THR A 76 -5.78 -2.45 4.21
N VAL A 77 -6.41 -3.39 3.48
CA VAL A 77 -7.71 -3.96 3.84
C VAL A 77 -7.49 -5.44 4.19
N PRO A 78 -7.35 -5.81 5.48
CA PRO A 78 -6.92 -7.15 5.88
C PRO A 78 -7.78 -8.31 5.36
N ILE A 79 -9.09 -8.08 5.17
CA ILE A 79 -10.01 -9.11 4.68
C ILE A 79 -9.69 -9.58 3.25
N TYR A 80 -9.01 -8.76 2.43
CA TYR A 80 -8.67 -9.15 1.07
C TYR A 80 -7.69 -10.32 1.05
N GLN A 81 -6.60 -10.23 1.82
CA GLN A 81 -5.64 -11.33 1.94
C GLN A 81 -6.27 -12.53 2.63
N ALA A 82 -7.01 -12.32 3.73
CA ALA A 82 -7.65 -13.42 4.45
C ALA A 82 -8.61 -14.23 3.55
N ALA A 83 -9.39 -13.55 2.70
CA ALA A 83 -10.29 -14.22 1.75
C ALA A 83 -9.53 -15.02 0.68
N ILE A 84 -8.44 -14.47 0.14
CA ILE A 84 -7.60 -15.15 -0.86
C ILE A 84 -6.97 -16.40 -0.26
N GLU A 85 -6.40 -16.29 0.94
CA GLU A 85 -5.78 -17.41 1.65
C GLU A 85 -6.82 -18.50 1.97
N SER A 86 -8.03 -18.11 2.41
CA SER A 86 -9.10 -19.07 2.73
C SER A 86 -9.59 -19.86 1.51
N ILE A 87 -9.55 -19.27 0.31
CA ILE A 87 -9.95 -19.95 -0.94
C ILE A 87 -8.81 -20.82 -1.48
N ALA A 88 -7.55 -20.47 -1.20
CA ALA A 88 -6.39 -21.22 -1.67
C ALA A 88 -6.11 -22.50 -0.87
N GLU A 89 -6.74 -22.68 0.30
CA GLU A 89 -6.64 -23.87 1.15
C GLU A 89 -7.61 -25.00 0.75
N GLU A 90 -8.50 -24.78 -0.23
CA GLU A 90 -9.38 -25.79 -0.85
C GLU A 90 -8.79 -26.37 -2.15
#